data_AF-A0A926ZG72-F1
#
_entry.id   AF-A0A926ZG72-F1
#
_cell.length_a   1.000
_cell.length_b   1.000
_cell.length_c   1.000
_cell.angle_alpha   90.00
_cell.angle_beta   90.00
_cell.angle_gamma   90.00
#
_symmetry.space_group_name_H-M   'P 1'
#
loop_
_entity.id
_entity.type
_entity.pdbx_description
1 polymer ?
#
loop_
_entity_poly.entity_id
_entity_poly.type
_entity_poly.pdbx_seq_one_letter_code
_entity_poly.pdbx_strand_id
1 'polypeptide(L)' 'MAIERKMFRGMFAPGEVVQLKQYCFTPGRVFAPGKYIVGELPDVAFEMALVEQLPPVKGKNAEIKNTEAPPEQE' A
#
# COMPACT_ATOMS: atom_id res chain seq x y z
N MET A 1 -2.42 -24.85 -11.96
CA MET A 1 -2.25 -24.19 -10.65
C MET A 1 -1.63 -22.83 -10.91
N ALA A 2 -2.41 -21.76 -10.74
CA ALA A 2 -1.95 -20.41 -11.00
C ALA A 2 -0.96 -20.02 -9.88
N ILE A 3 0.27 -19.73 -10.25
CA ILE A 3 1.26 -19.16 -9.35
C ILE A 3 0.76 -17.75 -9.06
N GLU A 4 0.02 -17.59 -7.97
CA GLU A 4 -0.29 -16.27 -7.42
C GLU A 4 1.04 -15.58 -7.18
N ARG A 5 1.30 -14.52 -7.94
CA ARG A 5 2.53 -13.74 -7.84
C ARG A 5 2.50 -13.03 -6.49
N LYS A 6 2.95 -13.72 -5.44
CA LYS A 6 3.16 -13.13 -4.13
C LYS A 6 4.12 -11.96 -4.31
N MET A 7 3.58 -10.75 -4.17
CA MET A 7 4.41 -9.56 -4.11
C MET A 7 5.05 -9.55 -2.74
N PHE A 8 6.29 -10.03 -2.61
CA PHE A 8 6.98 -9.99 -1.33
C PHE A 8 7.53 -8.58 -1.09
N ARG A 9 7.53 -8.10 0.16
CA ARG A 9 8.04 -6.78 0.54
C ARG A 9 9.46 -6.52 0.02
N GLY A 10 10.30 -7.56 -0.05
CA GLY A 10 11.67 -7.48 -0.60
C GLY A 10 11.77 -7.11 -2.08
N MET A 11 10.65 -7.07 -2.82
CA MET A 11 10.61 -6.55 -4.20
C MET A 11 10.57 -5.01 -4.24
N PHE A 12 10.29 -4.35 -3.12
CA PHE A 12 10.13 -2.92 -3.03
C PHE A 12 11.24 -2.30 -2.17
N ALA A 13 11.70 -1.10 -2.53
CA ALA A 13 12.63 -0.36 -1.68
C ALA A 13 11.91 0.11 -0.39
N PRO A 14 12.58 0.18 0.77
CA PRO A 14 11.95 0.56 2.04
C PRO A 14 11.37 1.99 2.05
N GLY A 15 11.87 2.88 1.17
CA GLY A 15 11.33 4.22 0.95
C GLY A 15 10.41 4.34 -0.28
N GLU A 16 10.07 3.23 -0.93
CA GLU A 16 9.17 3.24 -2.09
C GLU A 16 7.73 3.47 -1.63
N VAL A 17 6.97 4.18 -2.47
CA VAL A 17 5.54 4.41 -2.22
C VAL A 17 4.75 3.37 -3.00
N VAL A 18 3.93 2.62 -2.28
CA VAL A 18 3.00 1.63 -2.83
C VAL A 18 1.57 2.08 -2.62
N GLN A 19 0.68 1.61 -3.47
CA GLN A 19 -0.75 1.85 -3.35
C GLN A 19 -1.41 0.63 -2.72
N LEU A 20 -1.96 0.78 -1.52
CA LEU A 20 -2.86 -0.20 -0.92
C LEU A 20 -4.23 -0.08 -1.60
N LYS A 21 -4.70 -1.16 -2.24
CA LYS A 21 -5.98 -1.17 -2.98
C LYS A 21 -7.19 -1.54 -2.14
N GLN A 22 -6.95 -2.20 -1.01
CA GLN A 22 -7.99 -2.78 -0.16
C GLN A 22 -7.65 -2.54 1.30
N TYR A 23 -8.66 -2.58 2.18
CA TYR A 23 -8.41 -2.48 3.61
C TYR A 23 -7.47 -3.59 4.08
N CYS A 24 -6.39 -3.21 4.77
CA CYS A 24 -5.52 -4.16 5.43
C CYS A 24 -5.82 -4.15 6.92
N PHE A 25 -6.44 -5.22 7.39
CA PHE A 25 -6.74 -5.42 8.80
C PHE A 25 -5.55 -6.09 9.46
N THR A 26 -4.95 -5.43 10.44
CA THR A 26 -3.89 -6.01 11.26
C THR A 26 -4.30 -6.06 12.73
N PRO A 27 -3.65 -6.90 13.55
CA PRO A 27 -3.98 -7.02 14.97
C PRO A 27 -3.90 -5.72 15.77
N GLY A 28 -3.14 -4.71 15.30
CA GLY A 28 -2.94 -3.44 16.02
C GLY A 28 -3.48 -2.20 15.30
N ARG A 29 -3.85 -2.28 14.03
CA ARG A 29 -4.32 -1.14 13.23
C ARG A 29 -5.07 -1.61 11.98
N VAL A 30 -6.01 -0.81 11.52
CA VAL A 30 -6.60 -0.96 10.18
C VAL A 30 -5.99 0.08 9.26
N PHE A 31 -5.52 -0.35 8.08
CA PHE A 31 -5.02 0.54 7.04
C PHE A 31 -6.08 0.64 5.94
N ALA A 32 -6.51 1.87 5.65
CA ALA A 32 -7.45 2.15 4.57
C ALA A 32 -6.74 2.09 3.21
N PRO A 33 -7.46 1.81 2.10
CA PRO A 33 -6.89 1.92 0.75
C PRO A 33 -6.27 3.31 0.53
N GLY A 34 -5.01 3.37 0.09
CA GLY A 34 -4.26 4.63 0.05
C GLY A 34 -2.80 4.45 -0.35
N LYS A 35 -2.07 5.56 -0.46
CA LYS A 35 -0.63 5.55 -0.73
C LYS A 35 0.12 5.44 0.58
N TYR A 36 1.02 4.47 0.67
CA TYR A 36 1.85 4.24 1.83
C TYR A 36 3.30 4.02 1.44
N ILE A 37 4.20 4.39 2.34
CA ILE A 37 5.60 4.00 2.24
C ILE A 37 5.70 2.52 2.62
N VAL A 38 6.52 1.75 1.92
CA VAL A 38 6.70 0.31 2.19
C VAL A 38 7.08 0.04 3.65
N GLY A 39 7.89 0.91 4.26
CA GLY A 39 8.23 0.81 5.68
C GLY A 39 7.07 1.03 6.66
N GLU A 40 5.98 1.67 6.24
CA GLU A 40 4.81 1.97 7.07
C GLU A 40 3.76 0.84 7.02
N LEU A 41 3.82 -0.02 5.99
CA LEU A 41 2.90 -1.14 5.83
C LEU A 41 3.46 -2.45 6.42
N PRO A 42 2.59 -3.26 7.03
CA PRO A 42 2.95 -4.58 7.54
C PRO A 42 3.22 -5.55 6.40
N ASP A 43 4.10 -6.54 6.62
CA ASP A 43 4.46 -7.54 5.61
C ASP A 43 3.22 -8.29 5.07
N VAL A 44 2.19 -8.48 5.90
CA VAL A 44 0.94 -9.14 5.53
C VAL A 44 0.20 -8.44 4.38
N ALA A 45 0.34 -7.11 4.23
CA ALA A 45 -0.26 -6.37 3.11
C ALA A 45 0.37 -6.77 1.76
N PHE A 46 1.66 -7.12 1.78
CA PHE A 46 2.43 -7.59 0.64
C PHE A 46 2.13 -9.08 0.38
N GLU A 47 2.16 -9.91 1.42
CA GLU A 47 1.87 -11.35 1.30
C GLU A 47 0.47 -11.62 0.73
N MET A 48 -0.53 -10.82 1.12
CA MET A 48 -1.89 -10.88 0.61
C MET A 48 -2.08 -10.15 -0.73
N ALA A 49 -1.00 -9.64 -1.34
CA ALA A 49 -1.03 -8.89 -2.60
C ALA A 49 -2.07 -7.75 -2.62
N LEU A 50 -2.28 -7.10 -1.47
CA LEU A 50 -3.22 -5.97 -1.33
C LEU A 50 -2.62 -4.65 -1.86
N VAL A 51 -1.31 -4.65 -2.07
CA VAL A 51 -0.53 -3.49 -2.51
C VAL A 51 -0.16 -3.61 -3.99
N GLU A 52 -0.04 -2.46 -4.64
CA GLU A 52 0.48 -2.33 -5.99
C GLU A 52 1.69 -1.42 -6.04
N GLN A 53 2.64 -1.81 -6.89
CA GLN A 53 3.76 -0.95 -7.24
C GLN A 53 3.25 0.20 -8.10
N LEU A 54 3.46 1.43 -7.62
CA LEU A 54 3.25 2.61 -8.44
C LEU A 54 4.43 2.76 -9.41
N PRO A 55 4.18 3.19 -10.66
CA PRO A 55 5.27 3.44 -11.60
C PRO A 55 6.23 4.47 -10.99
N PRO A 56 7.55 4.26 -11.09
CA PRO A 56 8.51 5.24 -10.61
C PRO A 56 8.26 6.53 -11.37
N VAL A 57 7.81 7.57 -10.64
CA VAL A 57 7.50 8.89 -11.21
C VAL A 57 8.78 9.54 -11.73
N LYS A 58 9.20 9.17 -12.95
CA LYS A 58 10.19 9.89 -13.75
C LYS A 58 9.54 11.13 -14.33
N GLY A 59 9.34 12.15 -13.49
CA GLY A 59 8.90 13.46 -13.95
C GLY A 59 8.09 14.24 -12.93
N LYS A 60 8.76 15.22 -12.30
CA LYS A 60 8.24 16.54 -11.91
C LYS A 60 6.98 16.55 -11.01
N ASN A 61 7.22 16.78 -9.71
CA ASN A 61 6.38 17.44 -8.70
C ASN A 61 4.84 17.41 -8.87
N ALA A 62 4.12 16.76 -7.95
CA ALA A 62 2.87 17.29 -7.36
C ALA A 62 2.35 16.40 -6.22
N GLU A 63 2.24 17.00 -5.03
CA GLU A 63 1.24 16.74 -3.99
C GLU A 63 0.74 15.30 -3.79
N ILE A 64 1.33 14.62 -2.79
CA ILE A 64 0.60 13.58 -2.06
C ILE A 64 -0.40 14.33 -1.14
N LYS A 65 -1.51 14.80 -1.71
CA LYS A 65 -2.65 15.26 -0.91
C LYS A 65 -3.20 14.03 -0.19
N ASN A 66 -2.96 14.00 1.11
CA ASN A 66 -3.64 13.15 2.06
C ASN A 66 -5.12 13.59 2.04
N THR A 67 -5.94 12.94 1.24
CA THR A 67 -7.38 13.12 1.24
C THR A 67 -7.98 11.78 0.93
N GLU A 68 -8.36 11.06 1.97
CA GLU A 68 -9.75 10.63 2.14
C GLU A 68 -9.91 10.25 3.62
N ALA A 69 -10.70 11.08 4.30
CA ALA A 69 -11.15 10.86 5.66
C ALA A 69 -11.91 9.51 5.74
N PRO A 70 -11.84 8.79 6.87
CA PRO A 70 -12.76 7.68 7.09
C PRO A 70 -14.19 8.23 7.09
N PRO A 71 -15.12 7.71 6.26
CA PRO A 71 -16.52 8.07 6.42
C PRO A 71 -17.01 7.52 7.76
N GLU A 72 -17.49 8.44 8.59
CA GLU A 72 -18.24 8.20 9.81
C GLU A 72 -19.35 7.17 9.56
N GLN A 73 -19.42 6.17 10.44
CA GLN A 73 -20.49 5.18 10.47
C GLN A 73 -21.66 5.76 11.26
N GLU A 74 -22.81 5.97 10.62
CA GLU A 74 -24.11 6.24 11.26
C GLU A 74 -24.84 4.93 11.60
#